data_AF-A0A1R2B8G8-F1
#
_entry.id   AF-A0A1R2B8G8-F1
#
_cell.length_a   1.000
_cell.length_b   1.000
_cell.length_c   1.000
_cell.angle_alpha   90.00
_cell.angle_beta   90.00
_cell.angle_gamma   90.00
#
_symmetry.space_group_name_H-M   'P 1'
#
loop_
_entity.id
_entity.type
_entity.pdbx_description
1 polymer ?
#
loop_
_entity_poly.entity_id
_entity_poly.type
_entity_poly.pdbx_seq_one_letter_code
_entity_poly.pdbx_strand_id
1 'polypeptide(L)'
;MKLLIAFLVATIYAAPLTPVWPNIFWQNFNETTITPQQGTNHNTGTYYYNYNLPAYRIDRNNGRYDRYCGLNGPYANENTPCSHIVVNGYRYLYYSQLNTCCYCCNSTMGCGVLLPNWMQNANYIDTEVHEGILTYKWEKSGLQPNYFYETVNTVPVNRITVSIYQEPNDFMDFSSRNETLPSGILNLPSICTLKNTCNWGFCQQLR
;
A
#
# COMPACT_ATOMS: atom_id res chain seq x y z
N MET A 1 47.25 -1.70 -44.95
CA MET A 1 46.00 -2.24 -44.39
C MET A 1 45.69 -1.47 -43.10
N LYS A 2 44.77 -0.50 -43.11
CA LYS A 2 44.44 0.32 -41.93
C LYS A 2 43.36 -0.41 -41.13
N LEU A 3 43.68 -0.88 -39.93
CA LEU A 3 42.71 -1.42 -38.98
C LEU A 3 41.89 -0.24 -38.42
N LEU A 4 40.59 -0.19 -38.74
CA LEU A 4 39.62 0.66 -38.07
C LEU A 4 39.17 -0.06 -36.78
N ILE A 5 39.64 0.40 -35.63
CA ILE A 5 39.16 -0.05 -34.32
C ILE A 5 37.88 0.75 -34.03
N ALA A 6 36.73 0.09 -34.14
CA ALA A 6 35.46 0.65 -33.71
C ALA A 6 35.36 0.57 -32.17
N PHE A 7 35.45 1.73 -31.51
CA PHE A 7 35.15 1.83 -30.08
C PHE A 7 33.63 1.71 -29.89
N LEU A 8 33.17 0.57 -29.38
CA LEU A 8 31.82 0.43 -28.83
C LEU A 8 31.74 1.23 -27.53
N VAL A 9 31.14 2.41 -27.59
CA VAL A 9 30.77 3.18 -26.38
C VAL A 9 29.54 2.51 -25.78
N ALA A 10 29.74 1.66 -24.77
CA ALA A 10 28.64 1.14 -23.96
C ALA A 10 28.09 2.29 -23.11
N THR A 11 26.91 2.79 -23.46
CA THR A 11 26.16 3.74 -22.62
C THR A 11 25.70 3.00 -21.36
N ILE A 12 26.37 3.24 -20.24
CA ILE A 12 25.91 2.79 -18.93
C ILE A 12 24.67 3.62 -18.59
N TYR A 13 23.48 3.05 -18.79
CA TYR A 13 22.25 3.64 -18.26
C TYR A 13 22.31 3.53 -16.74
N ALA A 14 22.45 4.67 -16.05
CA ALA A 14 22.32 4.72 -14.61
C ALA A 14 20.89 4.31 -14.21
N ALA A 15 20.78 3.46 -13.20
CA ALA A 15 19.49 3.09 -12.63
C ALA A 15 18.76 4.37 -12.15
N PRO A 16 17.42 4.42 -12.26
CA PRO A 16 16.66 5.55 -11.74
C PRO A 16 16.88 5.69 -10.22
N LEU A 17 16.66 6.91 -9.70
CA LEU A 17 16.62 7.13 -8.25
C LEU A 17 15.48 6.31 -7.62
N THR A 18 15.67 5.82 -6.40
CA THR A 18 14.67 5.01 -5.67
C THR A 18 13.34 5.79 -5.49
N PRO A 19 12.20 5.09 -5.45
CA PRO A 19 10.88 5.71 -5.26
C PRO A 19 10.82 6.54 -3.97
N VAL A 20 10.09 7.66 -4.04
CA VAL A 20 9.77 8.51 -2.88
C VAL A 20 8.33 8.95 -3.02
N TRP A 21 7.49 8.64 -2.03
CA TRP A 21 6.14 9.17 -1.98
C TRP A 21 6.11 10.64 -1.57
N PRO A 22 5.14 11.44 -2.06
CA PRO A 22 4.90 12.77 -1.50
C PRO A 22 4.37 12.65 -0.07
N ASN A 23 4.55 13.70 0.74
CA ASN A 23 4.10 13.70 2.13
C ASN A 23 2.57 13.64 2.27
N ILE A 24 1.81 14.02 1.25
CA ILE A 24 0.35 14.00 1.27
C ILE A 24 -0.13 13.49 -0.07
N PHE A 25 -0.98 12.46 -0.06
CA PHE A 25 -1.72 12.07 -1.25
C PHE A 25 -2.93 11.22 -0.91
N TRP A 26 -3.81 11.04 -1.89
CA TRP A 26 -4.74 9.94 -1.94
C TRP A 26 -4.92 9.41 -3.36
N GLN A 27 -5.24 8.12 -3.47
CA GLN A 27 -5.50 7.41 -4.72
C GLN A 27 -6.61 6.38 -4.49
N ASN A 28 -7.54 6.26 -5.44
CA ASN A 28 -8.41 5.08 -5.48
C ASN A 28 -7.65 3.89 -6.05
N PHE A 29 -8.03 2.69 -5.64
CA PHE A 29 -7.47 1.46 -6.16
C PHE A 29 -8.56 0.43 -6.47
N ASN A 30 -8.25 -0.45 -7.42
CA ASN A 30 -8.90 -1.74 -7.60
C ASN A 30 -7.98 -2.79 -6.98
N GLU A 31 -8.53 -3.69 -6.17
CA GLU A 31 -7.77 -4.72 -5.48
C GLU A 31 -8.24 -6.09 -5.97
N THR A 32 -7.29 -6.97 -6.27
CA THR A 32 -7.55 -8.37 -6.59
C THR A 32 -6.79 -9.25 -5.62
N THR A 33 -7.52 -10.10 -4.89
CA THR A 33 -6.93 -11.05 -3.94
C THR A 33 -7.19 -12.48 -4.38
N ILE A 34 -6.14 -13.32 -4.42
CA ILE A 34 -6.22 -14.71 -4.89
C ILE A 34 -5.85 -15.67 -3.75
N THR A 35 -6.82 -16.32 -3.13
CA THR A 35 -6.52 -17.32 -2.08
C THR A 35 -6.92 -18.72 -2.53
N PRO A 36 -6.18 -19.78 -2.17
CA PRO A 36 -6.54 -21.14 -2.55
C PRO A 36 -7.96 -21.53 -2.09
N GLN A 37 -8.41 -21.01 -0.94
CA GLN A 37 -9.69 -21.36 -0.33
C GLN A 37 -10.87 -20.49 -0.81
N GLN A 38 -10.63 -19.23 -1.19
CA GLN A 38 -11.70 -18.28 -1.56
C GLN A 38 -11.67 -17.87 -3.04
N GLY A 39 -10.73 -18.41 -3.83
CA GLY A 39 -10.55 -18.06 -5.24
C GLY A 39 -10.09 -16.62 -5.44
N THR A 40 -10.43 -16.07 -6.61
CA THR A 40 -10.16 -14.68 -6.99
C THR A 40 -11.29 -13.78 -6.52
N ASN A 41 -10.94 -12.73 -5.79
CA ASN A 41 -11.89 -11.75 -5.26
C ASN A 41 -11.47 -10.35 -5.71
N HIS A 42 -12.45 -9.51 -6.00
CA HIS A 42 -12.22 -8.13 -6.43
C HIS A 42 -12.84 -7.16 -5.44
N ASN A 43 -12.13 -6.07 -5.21
CA ASN A 43 -12.52 -5.03 -4.29
C ASN A 43 -12.11 -3.66 -4.84
N THR A 44 -12.65 -2.61 -4.25
CA THR A 44 -12.29 -1.24 -4.56
C THR A 44 -12.12 -0.47 -3.27
N GLY A 45 -11.30 0.57 -3.33
CA GLY A 45 -11.01 1.34 -2.14
C GLY A 45 -10.25 2.62 -2.42
N THR A 46 -9.87 3.29 -1.33
CA THR A 46 -9.09 4.52 -1.38
C THR A 46 -7.99 4.48 -0.33
N TYR A 47 -6.77 4.80 -0.74
CA TYR A 47 -5.63 5.02 0.14
C TYR A 47 -5.47 6.52 0.37
N TYR A 48 -5.54 6.96 1.62
CA TYR A 48 -5.22 8.31 2.07
C TYR A 48 -3.94 8.30 2.89
N TYR A 49 -3.01 9.21 2.59
CA TYR A 49 -1.71 9.29 3.22
C TYR A 49 -1.39 10.72 3.64
N ASN A 50 -0.92 10.90 4.87
CA ASN A 50 -0.33 12.13 5.34
C ASN A 50 0.87 11.79 6.24
N TYR A 51 2.06 12.24 5.87
CA TYR A 51 3.25 12.08 6.68
C TYR A 51 3.49 13.29 7.60
N ASN A 52 3.01 14.48 7.21
CA ASN A 52 3.12 15.68 8.04
C ASN A 52 2.31 15.53 9.34
N LEU A 53 1.18 14.82 9.26
CA LEU A 53 0.46 14.25 10.39
C LEU A 53 0.57 12.74 10.23
N PRO A 54 1.51 12.03 10.88
CA PRO A 54 1.90 10.64 10.56
C PRO A 54 0.71 9.69 10.71
N ALA A 55 -0.09 9.64 9.64
CA ALA A 55 -1.35 8.94 9.57
C ALA A 55 -1.63 8.45 8.14
N TYR A 56 -2.27 7.30 8.04
CA TYR A 56 -2.85 6.85 6.78
C TYR A 56 -4.19 6.20 7.05
N ARG A 57 -5.01 6.15 6.01
CA ARG A 57 -6.28 5.44 6.01
C ARG A 57 -6.44 4.67 4.72
N ILE A 58 -6.76 3.38 4.81
CA ILE A 58 -7.13 2.55 3.66
C ILE A 58 -8.57 2.15 3.86
N ASP A 59 -9.45 2.66 3.01
CA ASP A 59 -10.86 2.30 2.98
C ASP A 59 -11.08 1.21 1.93
N ARG A 60 -11.69 0.10 2.34
CA ARG A 60 -12.12 -0.98 1.46
C ARG A 60 -13.64 -1.07 1.45
N ASN A 61 -14.23 -1.14 0.27
CA ASN A 61 -15.68 -1.30 0.12
C ASN A 61 -16.16 -2.65 0.65
N ASN A 62 -15.31 -3.68 0.59
CA ASN A 62 -15.52 -4.96 1.26
C ASN A 62 -14.24 -5.43 1.94
N GLY A 63 -14.25 -5.56 3.27
CA GLY A 63 -13.13 -6.04 4.08
C GLY A 63 -13.02 -7.56 4.19
N ARG A 64 -13.99 -8.32 3.67
CA ARG A 64 -14.07 -9.78 3.80
C ARG A 64 -12.78 -10.52 3.42
N TYR A 65 -12.10 -10.03 2.39
CA TYR A 65 -10.95 -10.72 1.78
C TYR A 65 -9.61 -10.08 2.17
N ASP A 66 -9.63 -8.98 2.91
CA ASP A 66 -8.42 -8.37 3.45
C ASP A 66 -7.90 -9.18 4.65
N ARG A 67 -6.57 -9.34 4.72
CA ARG A 67 -5.88 -10.16 5.73
C ARG A 67 -6.18 -9.74 7.18
N TYR A 68 -6.41 -8.46 7.42
CA TYR A 68 -6.69 -7.91 8.75
C TYR A 68 -8.18 -7.88 9.02
N CYS A 69 -8.99 -7.37 8.08
CA CYS A 69 -10.42 -7.20 8.26
C CYS A 69 -11.20 -8.51 8.19
N GLY A 70 -10.83 -9.40 7.27
CA GLY A 70 -11.62 -10.58 6.89
C GLY A 70 -11.64 -11.69 7.93
N LEU A 71 -10.65 -11.75 8.81
CA LEU A 71 -10.54 -12.77 9.87
C LEU A 71 -10.70 -12.20 11.28
N ASN A 72 -11.05 -10.93 11.40
CA ASN A 72 -11.08 -10.27 12.69
C ASN A 72 -12.47 -10.30 13.34
N GLY A 73 -12.59 -11.16 14.35
CA GLY A 73 -13.65 -11.13 15.35
C GLY A 73 -15.00 -11.65 14.85
N PRO A 74 -16.10 -11.15 15.41
CA PRO A 74 -17.44 -11.67 15.13
C PRO A 74 -17.93 -11.39 13.70
N TYR A 75 -17.14 -10.68 12.89
CA TYR A 75 -17.47 -10.29 11.52
C TYR A 75 -16.53 -10.95 10.51
N ALA A 76 -15.83 -11.99 10.95
CA ALA A 76 -14.99 -12.78 10.08
C ALA A 76 -15.83 -13.31 8.91
N ASN A 77 -15.34 -13.08 7.70
CA ASN A 77 -15.95 -13.45 6.43
C ASN A 77 -17.26 -12.72 6.05
N GLU A 78 -17.63 -11.65 6.76
CA GLU A 78 -18.82 -10.85 6.42
C GLU A 78 -18.52 -9.84 5.29
N ASN A 79 -19.49 -9.65 4.40
CA ASN A 79 -19.40 -8.62 3.35
C ASN A 79 -19.70 -7.24 3.96
N THR A 80 -18.68 -6.58 4.49
CA THR A 80 -18.82 -5.27 5.16
C THR A 80 -17.64 -4.36 4.83
N PRO A 81 -17.84 -3.04 4.64
CA PRO A 81 -16.74 -2.10 4.50
C PRO A 81 -15.82 -2.12 5.72
N CYS A 82 -14.53 -1.99 5.47
CA CYS A 82 -13.53 -1.96 6.53
C CYS A 82 -12.44 -0.92 6.22
N SER A 83 -12.06 -0.17 7.25
CA SER A 83 -11.00 0.83 7.18
C SER A 83 -9.83 0.43 8.05
N HIS A 84 -8.62 0.46 7.47
CA HIS A 84 -7.38 0.49 8.26
C HIS A 84 -7.04 1.93 8.55
N ILE A 85 -7.09 2.34 9.81
CA ILE A 85 -6.76 3.71 10.21
C ILE A 85 -5.51 3.66 11.06
N VAL A 86 -4.44 4.28 10.60
CA VAL A 86 -3.23 4.48 11.40
C VAL A 86 -3.11 5.94 11.74
N VAL A 87 -3.02 6.25 13.03
CA VAL A 87 -2.85 7.61 13.55
C VAL A 87 -2.08 7.55 14.85
N ASN A 88 -1.14 8.48 15.05
CA ASN A 88 -0.29 8.55 16.25
C ASN A 88 0.45 7.23 16.55
N GLY A 89 0.82 6.48 15.51
CA GLY A 89 1.53 5.20 15.66
C GLY A 89 0.65 4.02 16.08
N TYR A 90 -0.68 4.13 16.07
CA TYR A 90 -1.60 3.03 16.39
C TYR A 90 -2.46 2.70 15.17
N ARG A 91 -2.63 1.40 14.89
CA ARG A 91 -3.54 0.89 13.86
C ARG A 91 -4.86 0.45 14.48
N TYR A 92 -5.94 0.86 13.83
CA TYR A 92 -7.31 0.47 14.13
C TYR A 92 -7.96 -0.17 12.92
N LEU A 93 -8.85 -1.13 13.18
CA LEU A 93 -9.79 -1.66 12.19
C LEU A 93 -11.16 -1.09 12.51
N TYR A 94 -11.77 -0.40 11.55
CA TYR A 94 -13.08 0.23 11.69
C TYR A 94 -14.07 -0.33 10.67
N TYR A 95 -15.20 -0.85 11.17
CA TYR A 95 -16.29 -1.41 10.38
C TYR A 95 -17.48 -0.47 10.48
N SER A 96 -17.59 0.44 9.52
CA SER A 96 -18.52 1.58 9.59
C SER A 96 -20.00 1.15 9.64
N GLN A 97 -20.39 0.19 8.81
CA GLN A 97 -21.78 -0.32 8.78
C GLN A 97 -22.20 -1.04 10.07
N LEU A 98 -21.22 -1.58 10.80
CA LEU A 98 -21.45 -2.29 12.05
C LEU A 98 -21.31 -1.38 13.26
N ASN A 99 -20.85 -0.13 13.04
CA ASN A 99 -20.47 0.80 14.09
C ASN A 99 -19.55 0.14 15.13
N THR A 100 -18.51 -0.55 14.66
CA THR A 100 -17.53 -1.23 15.52
C THR A 100 -16.12 -0.82 15.15
N CYS A 101 -15.26 -0.63 16.15
CA CYS A 101 -13.86 -0.38 15.96
C CYS A 101 -13.01 -1.12 16.99
N CYS A 102 -11.83 -1.58 16.58
CA CYS A 102 -10.87 -2.18 17.49
C CYS A 102 -9.44 -1.75 17.19
N TYR A 103 -8.63 -1.65 18.24
CA TYR A 103 -7.20 -1.46 18.21
C TYR A 103 -6.49 -2.76 17.80
N CYS A 104 -5.66 -2.67 16.75
CA CYS A 104 -4.96 -3.81 16.18
C CYS A 104 -3.54 -3.96 16.77
N CYS A 105 -2.71 -2.92 16.68
CA CYS A 105 -1.28 -2.95 17.01
C CYS A 105 -0.67 -1.54 16.92
N ASN A 106 0.57 -1.36 17.38
CA ASN A 106 1.28 -0.08 17.38
C ASN A 106 2.51 -0.08 16.46
N SER A 107 3.19 1.06 16.37
CA SER A 107 4.37 1.25 15.52
C SER A 107 5.55 0.37 15.89
N THR A 108 5.75 0.04 17.18
CA THR A 108 6.83 -0.86 17.61
C THR A 108 6.59 -2.31 17.15
N MET A 109 5.35 -2.66 16.83
CA MET A 109 4.94 -3.94 16.25
C MET A 109 4.86 -3.91 14.70
N GLY A 110 5.32 -2.84 14.06
CA GLY A 110 5.29 -2.69 12.60
C GLY A 110 3.98 -2.12 12.03
N CYS A 111 3.09 -1.60 12.87
CA CYS A 111 1.80 -1.04 12.43
C CYS A 111 1.78 0.48 12.27
N GLY A 112 2.96 1.09 12.19
CA GLY A 112 3.13 2.52 11.97
C GLY A 112 2.87 2.94 10.52
N VAL A 113 3.02 4.23 10.27
CA VAL A 113 2.95 4.83 8.93
C VAL A 113 4.25 4.57 8.19
N LEU A 114 4.15 4.21 6.90
CA LEU A 114 5.33 4.09 6.04
C LEU A 114 5.97 5.46 5.84
N LEU A 115 7.30 5.52 5.93
CA LEU A 115 8.06 6.72 5.63
C LEU A 115 7.93 7.05 4.13
N PRO A 116 8.00 8.32 3.70
CA PRO A 116 7.98 8.68 2.28
C PRO A 116 9.03 7.93 1.44
N ASN A 117 10.18 7.62 2.04
CA ASN A 117 11.28 6.87 1.43
C ASN A 117 11.28 5.37 1.80
N TRP A 118 10.12 4.76 2.09
CA TRP A 118 10.03 3.34 2.49
C TRP A 118 10.64 2.36 1.46
N MET A 119 10.76 2.78 0.20
CA MET A 119 11.43 2.06 -0.89
C MET A 119 12.95 2.26 -0.93
N GLN A 120 13.56 2.86 0.10
CA GLN A 120 15.02 2.93 0.20
C GLN A 120 15.62 1.52 0.14
N ASN A 121 16.68 1.36 -0.66
CA ASN A 121 17.32 0.06 -0.93
C ASN A 121 16.38 -0.97 -1.61
N ALA A 122 15.35 -0.53 -2.35
CA ALA A 122 14.63 -1.41 -3.27
C ALA A 122 15.50 -1.73 -4.50
N ASN A 123 15.30 -2.91 -5.07
CA ASN A 123 15.98 -3.34 -6.29
C ASN A 123 15.21 -2.81 -7.49
N TYR A 124 15.84 -2.01 -8.33
CA TYR A 124 15.31 -1.70 -9.66
C TYR A 124 15.38 -2.97 -10.51
N ILE A 125 14.27 -3.34 -11.13
CA ILE A 125 14.18 -4.52 -12.00
C ILE A 125 14.32 -4.08 -13.46
N ASP A 126 13.35 -3.32 -13.96
CA ASP A 126 13.32 -2.82 -15.33
C ASP A 126 12.36 -1.63 -15.52
N THR A 127 12.27 -1.17 -16.77
CA THR A 127 11.25 -0.24 -17.23
C THR A 127 10.33 -1.00 -18.16
N GLU A 128 9.06 -1.10 -17.83
CA GLU A 128 8.08 -1.86 -18.61
C GLU A 128 6.75 -1.12 -18.78
N VAL A 129 5.95 -1.54 -19.76
CA VAL A 129 4.56 -1.07 -19.88
C VAL A 129 3.69 -1.95 -19.00
N HIS A 130 3.21 -1.38 -17.90
CA HIS A 130 2.34 -2.03 -16.92
C HIS A 130 0.98 -1.34 -16.91
N GLU A 131 -0.12 -2.08 -17.08
CA GLU A 131 -1.48 -1.52 -17.22
C GLU A 131 -1.58 -0.38 -18.27
N GLY A 132 -0.85 -0.53 -19.38
CA GLY A 132 -0.80 0.46 -20.47
C GLY A 132 0.01 1.72 -20.16
N ILE A 133 0.69 1.79 -19.03
CA ILE A 133 1.51 2.93 -18.58
C ILE A 133 2.98 2.53 -18.58
N LEU A 134 3.86 3.39 -19.11
CA LEU A 134 5.31 3.17 -18.97
C LEU A 134 5.74 3.41 -17.51
N THR A 135 6.28 2.37 -16.87
CA THR A 135 6.59 2.36 -15.45
C THR A 135 8.02 1.92 -15.16
N TYR A 136 8.55 2.34 -14.02
CA TYR A 136 9.67 1.67 -13.37
C TYR A 136 9.13 0.56 -12.48
N LYS A 137 9.73 -0.62 -12.57
CA LYS A 137 9.45 -1.76 -11.72
C LYS A 137 10.52 -1.91 -10.65
N TRP A 138 10.07 -2.01 -9.41
CA TRP A 138 10.91 -2.15 -8.24
C TRP A 138 10.51 -3.39 -7.45
N GLU A 139 11.49 -4.06 -6.85
CA GLU A 139 11.26 -5.13 -5.88
C GLU A 139 11.72 -4.67 -4.49
N LYS A 140 10.87 -4.86 -3.49
CA LYS A 140 11.20 -4.66 -2.08
C LYS A 140 10.74 -5.87 -1.27
N SER A 141 11.67 -6.71 -0.86
CA SER A 141 11.35 -7.88 -0.05
C SER A 141 10.91 -7.45 1.35
N GLY A 142 9.77 -7.99 1.80
CA GLY A 142 9.27 -7.93 3.17
C GLY A 142 9.21 -9.34 3.76
N LEU A 143 8.04 -9.74 4.29
CA LEU A 143 7.74 -11.15 4.59
C LEU A 143 7.58 -12.01 3.31
N GLN A 144 7.39 -11.34 2.17
CA GLN A 144 7.24 -11.90 0.83
C GLN A 144 7.82 -10.88 -0.17
N PRO A 145 8.11 -11.28 -1.43
CA PRO A 145 8.44 -10.34 -2.49
C PRO A 145 7.29 -9.36 -2.71
N ASN A 146 7.62 -8.07 -2.87
CA ASN A 146 6.64 -7.04 -3.23
C ASN A 146 7.17 -6.27 -4.42
N TYR A 147 6.36 -6.18 -5.47
CA TYR A 147 6.65 -5.39 -6.64
C TYR A 147 5.88 -4.08 -6.60
N PHE A 148 6.60 -3.00 -6.89
CA PHE A 148 6.07 -1.65 -6.90
C PHE A 148 6.29 -1.04 -8.27
N TYR A 149 5.20 -0.55 -8.86
CA TYR A 149 5.18 0.06 -10.19
C TYR A 149 4.84 1.53 -10.04
N GLU A 150 5.66 2.40 -10.63
CA GLU A 150 5.43 3.85 -10.65
C GLU A 150 5.72 4.44 -12.03
N THR A 151 5.04 5.53 -12.37
CA THR A 151 5.29 6.24 -13.64
C THR A 151 6.75 6.66 -13.79
N VAL A 152 7.26 6.66 -15.02
CA VAL A 152 8.60 7.19 -15.33
C VAL A 152 8.66 8.71 -15.16
N ASN A 153 9.54 9.20 -14.27
CA ASN A 153 9.89 10.61 -14.13
C ASN A 153 11.32 10.76 -13.57
N THR A 154 12.03 11.83 -13.92
CA THR A 154 13.38 12.11 -13.38
C THR A 154 13.35 12.52 -11.91
N VAL A 155 12.23 13.09 -11.42
CA VAL A 155 12.03 13.53 -10.04
C VAL A 155 11.19 12.48 -9.28
N PRO A 156 11.76 11.73 -8.32
CA PRO A 156 11.06 10.63 -7.64
C PRO A 156 9.71 10.99 -7.02
N VAL A 157 9.61 12.13 -6.32
CA VAL A 157 8.37 12.55 -5.65
C VAL A 157 7.21 12.86 -6.63
N ASN A 158 7.54 13.15 -7.90
CA ASN A 158 6.54 13.41 -8.94
C ASN A 158 6.04 12.11 -9.60
N ARG A 159 6.64 10.96 -9.30
CA ARG A 159 6.19 9.67 -9.83
C ARG A 159 4.93 9.23 -9.09
N ILE A 160 3.98 8.68 -9.84
CA ILE A 160 2.69 8.23 -9.32
C ILE A 160 2.73 6.70 -9.21
N THR A 161 2.31 6.17 -8.06
CA THR A 161 2.10 4.73 -7.88
C THR A 161 1.06 4.25 -8.88
N VAL A 162 1.39 3.23 -9.66
CA VAL A 162 0.51 2.58 -10.64
C VAL A 162 -0.02 1.26 -10.08
N SER A 163 0.84 0.42 -9.52
CA SER A 163 0.42 -0.85 -8.93
C SER A 163 1.34 -1.29 -7.81
N ILE A 164 0.79 -2.06 -6.88
CA ILE A 164 1.52 -2.79 -5.85
C ILE A 164 1.08 -4.24 -5.92
N TYR A 165 2.04 -5.14 -6.14
CA TYR A 165 1.80 -6.57 -6.11
C TYR A 165 2.57 -7.20 -4.95
N GLN A 166 1.84 -7.73 -3.97
CA GLN A 166 2.41 -8.50 -2.87
C GLN A 166 2.24 -10.00 -3.20
N GLU A 167 3.36 -10.67 -3.49
CA GLU A 167 3.31 -12.05 -3.94
C GLU A 167 2.83 -13.02 -2.86
N PRO A 168 2.06 -14.06 -3.23
CA PRO A 168 1.63 -14.42 -4.58
C PRO A 168 0.21 -13.94 -4.95
N ASN A 169 -0.43 -13.10 -4.13
CA ASN A 169 -1.88 -13.08 -4.10
C ASN A 169 -2.59 -11.75 -3.95
N ASP A 170 -1.89 -10.62 -3.77
CA ASP A 170 -2.57 -9.36 -3.52
C ASP A 170 -2.08 -8.26 -4.46
N PHE A 171 -2.98 -7.82 -5.34
CA PHE A 171 -2.72 -6.83 -6.38
C PHE A 171 -3.56 -5.60 -6.09
N MET A 172 -2.95 -4.42 -6.04
CA MET A 172 -3.63 -3.14 -5.93
C MET A 172 -3.22 -2.24 -7.09
N ASP A 173 -4.15 -1.98 -8.00
CA ASP A 173 -3.96 -1.10 -9.14
C ASP A 173 -4.55 0.27 -8.84
N PHE A 174 -3.70 1.29 -8.86
CA PHE A 174 -4.03 2.63 -8.43
C PHE A 174 -4.40 3.52 -9.61
N SER A 175 -5.40 4.36 -9.37
CA SER A 175 -5.84 5.43 -10.27
C SER A 175 -5.01 6.71 -10.08
N SER A 176 -5.47 7.84 -10.63
CA SER A 176 -4.82 9.15 -10.48
C SER A 176 -4.58 9.56 -9.02
N ARG A 177 -3.43 10.20 -8.78
CA ARG A 177 -3.06 10.78 -7.48
C ARG A 177 -3.62 12.18 -7.31
N ASN A 178 -4.07 12.48 -6.08
CA ASN A 178 -4.44 13.82 -5.66
C ASN A 178 -3.70 14.15 -4.35
N GLU A 179 -3.20 15.39 -4.23
CA GLU A 179 -2.36 15.83 -3.11
C GLU A 179 -3.12 16.70 -2.09
N THR A 180 -4.43 16.88 -2.29
CA THR A 180 -5.34 17.54 -1.35
C THR A 180 -6.28 16.52 -0.73
N LEU A 181 -6.15 16.32 0.58
CA LEU A 181 -7.01 15.39 1.34
C LEU A 181 -8.38 16.00 1.63
N PRO A 182 -9.47 15.19 1.58
CA PRO A 182 -10.75 15.60 2.13
C PRO A 182 -10.64 15.95 3.62
N SER A 183 -11.35 17.00 4.05
CA SER A 183 -11.31 17.47 5.43
C SER A 183 -11.72 16.37 6.41
N GLY A 184 -10.94 16.18 7.47
CA GLY A 184 -11.24 15.22 8.54
C GLY A 184 -11.16 13.74 8.14
N ILE A 185 -10.74 13.38 6.93
CA ILE A 185 -10.72 11.98 6.47
C ILE A 185 -9.84 11.07 7.34
N LEU A 186 -8.77 11.63 7.90
CA LEU A 186 -7.83 10.95 8.80
C LEU A 186 -8.20 11.08 10.28
N ASN A 187 -9.31 11.74 10.62
CA ASN A 187 -9.78 11.79 12.00
C ASN A 187 -10.21 10.39 12.44
N LEU A 188 -9.75 9.99 13.61
CA LEU A 188 -10.13 8.72 14.20
C LEU A 188 -11.60 8.78 14.66
N PRO A 189 -12.48 7.85 14.25
CA PRO A 189 -13.83 7.76 14.79
C PRO A 189 -13.81 7.64 16.32
N SER A 190 -14.72 8.32 17.01
CA SER A 190 -14.74 8.38 18.49
C SER A 190 -14.89 7.02 19.18
N ILE A 191 -15.48 6.04 18.50
CA ILE A 191 -15.61 4.67 18.97
C ILE A 191 -14.29 3.87 18.96
N CYS A 192 -13.31 4.32 18.15
CA CYS A 192 -12.00 3.71 18.11
C CYS A 192 -11.18 4.14 19.33
N THR A 193 -10.90 3.20 20.21
CA THR A 193 -10.12 3.44 21.43
C THR A 193 -9.10 2.32 21.63
N LEU A 194 -8.03 2.61 22.36
CA LEU A 194 -7.03 1.61 22.73
C LEU A 194 -7.58 0.52 23.67
N LYS A 195 -8.73 0.76 24.32
CA LYS A 195 -9.35 -0.19 25.26
C LYS A 195 -10.02 -1.37 24.56
N ASN A 196 -10.52 -1.16 23.34
CA ASN A 196 -11.23 -2.17 22.57
C ASN A 196 -10.26 -2.84 21.60
N THR A 197 -9.72 -4.00 21.95
CA THR A 197 -8.68 -4.64 21.14
C THR A 197 -9.23 -5.68 20.17
N CYS A 198 -8.62 -5.80 18.99
CA CYS A 198 -8.94 -6.81 17.99
C CYS A 198 -8.43 -8.18 18.46
N ASN A 199 -9.29 -8.99 19.06
CA ASN A 199 -8.90 -10.21 19.79
C ASN A 199 -8.82 -11.49 18.93
N TRP A 200 -8.84 -11.34 17.61
CA TRP A 200 -8.86 -12.45 16.66
C TRP A 200 -8.08 -12.08 15.40
N GLY A 201 -7.84 -13.08 14.55
CA GLY A 201 -7.20 -12.88 13.25
C GLY A 201 -5.77 -12.36 13.34
N PHE A 202 -5.32 -11.66 12.30
CA PHE A 202 -3.93 -11.22 12.18
C PHE A 202 -3.54 -10.18 13.26
N CYS A 203 -4.47 -9.32 13.67
CA CYS A 203 -4.22 -8.33 14.72
C CYS A 203 -3.87 -8.95 16.08
N GLN A 204 -4.38 -10.14 16.38
CA GLN A 204 -4.02 -10.85 17.60
C GLN A 204 -2.59 -11.39 17.53
N GLN A 205 -2.11 -11.79 16.35
CA GLN A 205 -0.77 -12.36 16.17
C GLN A 205 0.35 -11.30 16.24
N LEU A 206 0.00 -10.02 16.10
CA LEU A 206 0.94 -8.89 16.14
C LEU A 206 1.14 -8.32 17.55
N ARG A 207 0.30 -8.69 18.52
CA ARG A 207 0.33 -8.18 19.90
C ARG A 207 0.81 -9.26 20.86
#